data_AF-A0A847I1A4-F1
#
_entry.id   AF-A0A847I1A4-F1
#
_cell.length_a   1.000
_cell.length_b   1.000
_cell.length_c   1.000
_cell.angle_alpha   90.00
_cell.angle_beta   90.00
_cell.angle_gamma   90.00
#
_symmetry.space_group_name_H-M   'P 1'
#
loop_
_entity.id
_entity.type
_entity.pdbx_description
1 polymer ?
#
loop_
_entity_poly.entity_id
_entity_poly.type
_entity_poly.pdbx_seq_one_letter_code
_entity_poly.pdbx_strand_id
1 'polypeptide(L)'
;MASAPNAGWYDLNGTVRQAPALDMTFAGVLNPTQSLLELSDLRLTAEFGENRYAILPPKIQTVVRARDVRGTLQAHVTGLLAWREPQRTQAHVSAQVNNGHVALGRFEWPIQTLQVASQIRAGEVTADYAGALLGGEVSGSAQLAPGPPKTFTLNWNAAGLQLEQMLRVAEGRRSGHSGRIVSSGTISWQAGAWPASLSGSGTLRITQGRLIDLPVIRDVLALVARTRLGSRLTSLDSADASFSIHPDHVYLSRADIITVLAALYGRGRVYYDKRLDLDVRASPLGELQRLTGRIGEALGRLTGDIITYKVHGTIARPVIRPVPLGL
;
A
#
# COMPACT_ATOMS: atom_id res chain seq x y z
N MET A 1 -36.99 -35.04 29.01
CA MET A 1 -37.64 -33.75 28.68
C MET A 1 -37.05 -33.30 27.35
N ALA A 2 -37.77 -33.49 26.25
CA ALA A 2 -37.36 -32.99 24.94
C ALA A 2 -37.58 -31.47 24.94
N SER A 3 -36.51 -30.71 24.73
CA SER A 3 -36.57 -29.26 24.51
C SER A 3 -37.51 -28.98 23.34
N ALA A 4 -38.49 -28.11 23.55
CA ALA A 4 -39.37 -27.66 22.49
C ALA A 4 -38.51 -27.14 21.32
N PRO A 5 -38.82 -27.48 20.06
CA PRO A 5 -38.09 -26.99 18.91
C PRO A 5 -38.12 -25.45 18.97
N ASN A 6 -36.94 -24.82 19.03
CA ASN A 6 -36.80 -23.37 19.01
C ASN A 6 -37.53 -22.83 17.77
N ALA A 7 -38.75 -22.34 17.96
CA ALA A 7 -39.66 -22.03 16.87
C ALA A 7 -38.99 -21.08 15.85
N GLY A 8 -38.88 -21.53 14.60
CA GLY A 8 -38.37 -20.74 13.49
C GLY A 8 -36.87 -20.88 13.17
N TRP A 9 -36.12 -21.76 13.84
CA TRP A 9 -34.74 -22.10 13.44
C TRP A 9 -34.72 -23.37 12.57
N TYR A 10 -33.93 -23.33 11.50
CA TYR A 10 -33.76 -24.42 10.55
C TYR A 10 -32.28 -24.78 10.43
N ASP A 11 -31.94 -26.05 10.60
CA ASP A 11 -30.58 -26.54 10.38
C ASP A 11 -30.18 -26.36 8.91
N LEU A 12 -28.96 -25.89 8.71
CA LEU A 12 -28.34 -25.73 7.41
C LEU A 12 -27.01 -26.48 7.42
N ASN A 13 -26.94 -27.58 6.68
CA ASN A 13 -25.71 -28.29 6.42
C ASN A 13 -25.65 -28.67 4.95
N GLY A 14 -24.50 -28.48 4.32
CA GLY A 14 -24.39 -28.76 2.91
C GLY A 14 -22.99 -28.60 2.35
N THR A 15 -22.88 -29.05 1.12
CA THR A 15 -21.68 -28.85 0.31
C THR A 15 -22.12 -28.42 -1.08
N VAL A 16 -21.47 -27.39 -1.61
CA VAL A 16 -21.62 -26.91 -2.98
C VAL A 16 -20.30 -27.09 -3.69
N ARG A 17 -20.28 -27.93 -4.74
CA ARG A 17 -19.09 -28.15 -5.56
C ARG A 17 -19.38 -27.77 -7.00
N GLN A 18 -18.54 -26.90 -7.53
CA GLN A 18 -18.50 -26.57 -8.94
C GLN A 18 -17.04 -26.67 -9.40
N ALA A 19 -16.62 -27.92 -9.60
CA ALA A 19 -15.23 -28.22 -9.88
C ALA A 19 -14.76 -27.59 -11.20
N PRO A 20 -13.51 -27.10 -11.26
CA PRO A 20 -12.54 -26.97 -10.17
C PRO A 20 -12.60 -25.62 -9.44
N ALA A 21 -13.55 -24.75 -9.76
CA ALA A 21 -13.46 -23.34 -9.43
C ALA A 21 -14.15 -22.92 -8.13
N LEU A 22 -14.99 -23.78 -7.55
CA LEU A 22 -15.65 -23.52 -6.27
C LEU A 22 -15.87 -24.83 -5.49
N ASP A 23 -15.44 -24.83 -4.24
CA ASP A 23 -15.85 -25.81 -3.22
C ASP A 23 -16.25 -25.04 -1.96
N MET A 24 -17.46 -25.29 -1.46
CA MET A 24 -18.00 -24.64 -0.27
C MET A 24 -18.66 -25.68 0.61
N THR A 25 -18.24 -25.77 1.87
CA THR A 25 -18.91 -26.56 2.92
C THR A 25 -19.47 -25.61 3.97
N PHE A 26 -20.69 -25.84 4.43
CA PHE A 26 -21.29 -25.00 5.46
C PHE A 26 -22.11 -25.83 6.45
N ALA A 27 -22.15 -25.37 7.70
CA ALA A 27 -22.93 -25.88 8.80
C ALA A 27 -23.40 -24.71 9.69
N GLY A 28 -24.66 -24.70 10.08
CA GLY A 28 -25.25 -23.63 10.89
C GLY A 28 -26.76 -23.75 11.04
N VAL A 29 -27.39 -22.68 11.51
CA VAL A 29 -28.85 -22.57 11.69
C VAL A 29 -29.37 -21.23 11.14
N LEU A 30 -30.54 -21.26 10.52
CA LEU A 30 -31.19 -20.12 9.88
C LEU A 30 -32.51 -19.78 10.57
N ASN A 31 -32.70 -18.51 10.92
CA ASN A 31 -34.01 -17.97 11.30
C ASN A 31 -34.48 -16.97 10.23
N PRO A 32 -35.34 -17.38 9.28
CA PRO A 32 -35.77 -16.51 8.19
C PRO A 32 -36.65 -15.34 8.69
N THR A 33 -37.44 -15.58 9.74
CA THR A 33 -38.32 -14.57 10.35
C THR A 33 -37.50 -13.42 10.94
N GLN A 34 -36.44 -13.76 11.69
CA GLN A 34 -35.54 -12.78 12.29
C GLN A 34 -34.43 -12.31 11.34
N SER A 35 -34.31 -12.93 10.16
CA SER A 35 -33.24 -12.65 9.21
C SER A 35 -31.84 -12.84 9.82
N LEU A 36 -31.69 -13.94 10.57
CA LEU A 36 -30.46 -14.34 11.23
C LEU A 36 -29.96 -15.66 10.64
N LEU A 37 -28.65 -15.74 10.43
CA LEU A 37 -27.94 -16.97 10.09
C LEU A 37 -26.78 -17.12 11.06
N GLU A 38 -26.78 -18.19 11.85
CA GLU A 38 -25.66 -18.55 12.71
C GLU A 38 -24.84 -19.65 12.02
N LEU A 39 -23.60 -19.33 11.65
CA LEU A 39 -22.67 -20.25 11.00
C LEU A 39 -21.74 -20.85 12.05
N SER A 40 -21.82 -22.17 12.24
CA SER A 40 -20.86 -22.91 13.06
C SER A 40 -19.56 -23.17 12.29
N ASP A 41 -19.65 -23.41 10.99
CA ASP A 41 -18.51 -23.57 10.09
C ASP A 41 -18.96 -23.23 8.66
N LEU A 42 -18.26 -22.32 7.98
CA LEU A 42 -18.35 -22.14 6.54
C LEU A 42 -16.96 -22.09 5.98
N ARG A 43 -16.60 -23.05 5.12
CA ARG A 43 -15.32 -23.07 4.40
C ARG A 43 -15.58 -22.89 2.93
N LEU A 44 -14.78 -22.03 2.32
CA LEU A 44 -14.86 -21.67 0.92
C LEU A 44 -13.48 -21.82 0.31
N THR A 45 -13.38 -22.54 -0.80
CA THR A 45 -12.23 -22.52 -1.71
C THR A 45 -12.73 -22.10 -3.08
N ALA A 46 -12.15 -21.03 -3.62
CA ALA A 46 -12.50 -20.51 -4.94
C ALA A 46 -11.25 -20.25 -5.76
N GLU A 47 -11.28 -20.62 -7.04
CA GLU A 47 -10.24 -20.31 -8.01
C GLU A 47 -10.76 -19.27 -9.00
N PHE A 48 -10.07 -18.14 -9.08
CA PHE A 48 -10.41 -17.04 -9.97
C PHE A 48 -9.49 -17.01 -11.18
N GLY A 49 -10.10 -16.90 -12.36
CA GLY A 49 -9.43 -16.75 -13.65
C GLY A 49 -10.46 -16.45 -14.74
N GLU A 50 -10.02 -15.90 -15.87
CA GLU A 50 -10.92 -15.46 -16.96
C GLU A 50 -11.89 -16.57 -17.43
N ASN A 51 -11.38 -17.79 -17.56
CA ASN A 51 -12.14 -18.97 -17.95
C ASN A 51 -13.13 -19.46 -16.86
N ARG A 52 -13.05 -18.93 -15.64
CA ARG A 52 -13.92 -19.30 -14.51
C ARG A 52 -14.98 -18.26 -14.19
N TYR A 53 -14.88 -17.03 -14.67
CA TYR A 53 -15.82 -15.98 -14.28
C TYR A 53 -17.28 -16.29 -14.59
N ALA A 54 -17.57 -17.06 -15.64
CA ALA A 54 -18.94 -17.40 -16.04
C ALA A 54 -19.74 -18.14 -14.94
N ILE A 55 -19.07 -18.77 -13.98
CA ILE A 55 -19.71 -19.52 -12.90
C ILE A 55 -20.18 -18.65 -11.74
N LEU A 56 -19.58 -17.46 -11.59
CA LEU A 56 -19.87 -16.58 -10.46
C LEU A 56 -21.22 -15.89 -10.67
N PRO A 57 -21.94 -15.50 -9.59
CA PRO A 57 -23.11 -14.65 -9.71
C PRO A 57 -22.81 -13.37 -10.52
N PRO A 58 -23.73 -12.87 -11.38
CA PRO A 58 -23.46 -11.77 -12.30
C PRO A 58 -22.86 -10.51 -11.65
N LYS A 59 -23.31 -10.16 -10.43
CA LYS A 59 -22.77 -9.02 -9.68
C LYS A 59 -21.28 -9.20 -9.34
N ILE A 60 -20.88 -10.43 -8.99
CA ILE A 60 -19.49 -10.77 -8.71
C ILE A 60 -18.68 -10.77 -10.01
N GLN A 61 -19.25 -11.31 -11.11
CA GLN A 61 -18.61 -11.29 -12.42
C GLN A 61 -18.17 -9.88 -12.83
N THR A 62 -19.06 -8.89 -12.66
CA THR A 62 -18.76 -7.50 -12.99
C THR A 62 -17.55 -6.99 -12.21
N VAL A 63 -17.47 -7.31 -10.91
CA VAL A 63 -16.36 -6.86 -10.06
C VAL A 63 -15.06 -7.56 -10.42
N VAL A 64 -15.06 -8.88 -10.55
CA VAL A 64 -13.83 -9.65 -10.85
C VAL A 64 -13.29 -9.37 -12.24
N ARG A 65 -14.18 -9.17 -13.24
CA ARG A 65 -13.78 -8.79 -14.61
C ARG A 65 -13.24 -7.37 -14.67
N ALA A 66 -13.92 -6.42 -14.01
CA ALA A 66 -13.47 -5.03 -14.00
C ALA A 66 -12.10 -4.84 -13.32
N ARG A 67 -11.71 -5.79 -12.47
CA ARG A 67 -10.46 -5.75 -11.69
C ARG A 67 -9.49 -6.87 -12.02
N ASP A 68 -9.74 -7.63 -13.09
CA ASP A 68 -8.95 -8.81 -13.50
C ASP A 68 -8.41 -9.65 -12.32
N VAL A 69 -9.34 -10.05 -11.44
CA VAL A 69 -8.99 -10.76 -10.20
C VAL A 69 -8.67 -12.21 -10.52
N ARG A 70 -7.45 -12.66 -10.20
CA ARG A 70 -7.01 -14.06 -10.38
C ARG A 70 -6.38 -14.60 -9.10
N GLY A 71 -6.27 -15.91 -9.02
CA GLY A 71 -5.61 -16.63 -7.92
C GLY A 71 -6.57 -17.53 -7.15
N THR A 72 -6.09 -18.09 -6.05
CA THR A 72 -6.88 -18.98 -5.20
C THR A 72 -7.26 -18.27 -3.91
N LEU A 73 -8.54 -18.25 -3.58
CA LEU A 73 -9.08 -17.77 -2.31
C LEU A 73 -9.52 -18.95 -1.46
N GLN A 74 -9.06 -18.97 -0.22
CA GLN A 74 -9.59 -19.82 0.84
C GLN A 74 -10.20 -18.90 1.89
N ALA A 75 -11.37 -19.24 2.41
CA ALA A 75 -11.99 -18.49 3.49
C ALA A 75 -12.69 -19.41 4.49
N HIS A 76 -12.70 -19.00 5.75
CA HIS A 76 -13.41 -19.65 6.84
C HIS A 76 -14.22 -18.59 7.59
N VAL A 77 -15.51 -18.83 7.76
CA VAL A 77 -16.46 -17.91 8.40
C VAL A 77 -17.21 -18.62 9.51
N THR A 78 -17.31 -17.97 10.67
CA THR A 78 -18.13 -18.42 11.81
C THR A 78 -18.83 -17.24 12.46
N GLY A 79 -19.96 -17.51 13.13
CA GLY A 79 -20.70 -16.53 13.92
C GLY A 79 -22.09 -16.18 13.39
N LEU A 80 -22.69 -15.14 13.95
CA LEU A 80 -24.05 -14.67 13.68
C LEU A 80 -24.05 -13.57 12.61
N LEU A 81 -24.74 -13.82 11.50
CA LEU A 81 -24.97 -12.88 10.41
C LEU A 81 -26.41 -12.37 10.46
N ALA A 82 -26.57 -11.05 10.64
CA ALA A 82 -27.86 -10.39 10.65
C ALA A 82 -27.98 -9.44 9.45
N TRP A 83 -28.50 -9.92 8.31
CA TRP A 83 -28.46 -9.16 7.05
C TRP A 83 -29.45 -7.97 7.01
N ARG A 84 -30.51 -7.98 7.82
CA ARG A 84 -31.43 -6.83 7.98
C ARG A 84 -30.94 -5.82 9.02
N GLU A 85 -30.20 -6.29 10.01
CA GLU A 85 -29.69 -5.48 11.11
C GLU A 85 -28.18 -5.68 11.24
N PRO A 86 -27.34 -5.08 10.36
CA PRO A 86 -25.89 -5.32 10.35
C PRO A 86 -25.21 -5.04 11.70
N GLN A 87 -25.79 -4.15 12.51
CA GLN A 87 -25.36 -3.85 13.87
C GLN A 87 -25.47 -5.06 14.83
N ARG A 88 -26.21 -6.10 14.47
CA ARG A 88 -26.32 -7.34 15.26
C ARG A 88 -25.38 -8.43 14.78
N THR A 89 -24.63 -8.20 13.70
CA THR A 89 -23.68 -9.16 13.16
C THR A 89 -22.49 -9.32 14.09
N GLN A 90 -22.15 -10.57 14.37
CA GLN A 90 -20.98 -10.98 15.13
C GLN A 90 -20.31 -12.13 14.37
N ALA A 91 -19.24 -11.87 13.64
CA ALA A 91 -18.60 -12.88 12.81
C ALA A 91 -17.08 -12.84 12.92
N HIS A 92 -16.46 -14.01 12.81
CA HIS A 92 -15.05 -14.14 12.50
C HIS A 92 -14.91 -14.61 11.06
N VAL A 93 -14.01 -13.98 10.31
CA VAL A 93 -13.68 -14.36 8.95
C VAL A 93 -12.17 -14.44 8.84
N SER A 94 -11.64 -15.62 8.51
CA SER A 94 -10.26 -15.76 8.04
C SER A 94 -10.27 -16.01 6.53
N ALA A 95 -9.35 -15.38 5.81
CA ALA A 95 -9.22 -15.53 4.38
C ALA A 95 -7.74 -15.57 4.00
N GLN A 96 -7.42 -16.37 2.98
CA GLN A 96 -6.10 -16.46 2.40
C GLN A 96 -6.21 -16.40 0.88
N VAL A 97 -5.45 -15.51 0.26
CA VAL A 97 -5.27 -15.44 -1.18
C VAL A 97 -3.87 -15.93 -1.51
N ASN A 98 -3.76 -16.88 -2.45
CA ASN A 98 -2.48 -17.38 -2.96
C ASN A 98 -2.39 -17.11 -4.46
N ASN A 99 -1.20 -16.71 -4.94
CA ASN A 99 -0.94 -16.37 -6.34
C ASN A 99 -1.99 -15.39 -6.89
N GLY A 100 -2.34 -14.41 -6.07
CA GLY A 100 -3.33 -13.39 -6.38
C GLY A 100 -2.83 -12.41 -7.43
N HIS A 101 -3.74 -11.92 -8.24
CA HIS A 101 -3.53 -10.82 -9.16
C HIS A 101 -4.74 -9.91 -9.13
N VAL A 102 -4.52 -8.60 -9.04
CA VAL A 102 -5.60 -7.60 -9.09
C VAL A 102 -5.19 -6.42 -9.96
N ALA A 103 -5.98 -6.12 -10.99
CA ALA A 103 -5.86 -4.91 -11.79
C ALA A 103 -6.72 -3.77 -11.19
N LEU A 104 -6.07 -2.71 -10.73
CA LEU A 104 -6.71 -1.47 -10.28
C LEU A 104 -6.45 -0.36 -11.28
N GLY A 105 -7.32 -0.26 -12.30
CA GLY A 105 -7.11 0.66 -13.42
C GLY A 105 -5.93 0.18 -14.26
N ARG A 106 -4.84 0.95 -14.31
CA ARG A 106 -3.61 0.57 -15.04
C ARG A 106 -2.58 -0.19 -14.18
N PHE A 107 -2.87 -0.37 -12.90
CA PHE A 107 -1.92 -0.94 -11.94
C PHE A 107 -2.24 -2.42 -11.73
N GLU A 108 -1.27 -3.28 -12.04
CA GLU A 108 -1.37 -4.73 -11.83
C GLU A 108 -0.65 -5.09 -10.52
N TRP A 109 -1.38 -5.60 -9.53
CA TRP A 109 -0.85 -5.93 -8.22
C TRP A 109 -0.64 -7.44 -8.08
N PRO A 110 0.62 -7.93 -8.16
CA PRO A 110 0.93 -9.32 -7.88
C PRO A 110 0.94 -9.55 -6.37
N ILE A 111 0.15 -10.52 -5.92
CA ILE A 111 0.04 -10.95 -4.53
C ILE A 111 0.56 -12.39 -4.48
N GLN A 112 1.69 -12.64 -3.84
CA GLN A 112 2.15 -14.02 -3.67
C GLN A 112 1.27 -14.74 -2.65
N THR A 113 1.10 -14.13 -1.49
CA THR A 113 0.18 -14.59 -0.44
C THR A 113 -0.37 -13.39 0.31
N LEU A 114 -1.63 -13.45 0.72
CA LEU A 114 -2.25 -12.48 1.61
C LEU A 114 -3.22 -13.21 2.52
N GLN A 115 -2.94 -13.17 3.83
CA GLN A 115 -3.81 -13.67 4.88
C GLN A 115 -4.52 -12.49 5.54
N VAL A 116 -5.80 -12.64 5.83
CA VAL A 116 -6.63 -11.66 6.51
C VAL A 116 -7.44 -12.38 7.58
N ALA A 117 -7.36 -11.91 8.82
CA ALA A 117 -8.23 -12.34 9.91
C ALA A 117 -9.06 -11.15 10.33
N SER A 118 -10.38 -11.26 10.29
CA SER A 118 -11.28 -10.15 10.60
C SER A 118 -12.36 -10.55 11.58
N GLN A 119 -12.78 -9.55 12.35
CA GLN A 119 -13.84 -9.63 13.33
C GLN A 119 -14.86 -8.54 13.03
N ILE A 120 -16.12 -8.96 12.97
CA ILE A 120 -17.27 -8.08 12.83
C ILE A 120 -18.00 -8.08 14.16
N ARG A 121 -18.20 -6.90 14.76
CA ARG A 121 -18.97 -6.73 16.00
C ARG A 121 -19.70 -5.40 15.94
N ALA A 122 -21.01 -5.41 16.19
CA ALA A 122 -21.79 -4.17 16.27
C ALA A 122 -21.69 -3.27 15.02
N GLY A 123 -21.53 -3.87 13.83
CA GLY A 123 -21.33 -3.15 12.56
C GLY A 123 -19.93 -2.57 12.36
N GLU A 124 -19.05 -2.66 13.35
CA GLU A 124 -17.63 -2.40 13.23
C GLU A 124 -16.94 -3.62 12.61
N VAL A 125 -15.97 -3.39 11.71
CA VAL A 125 -15.10 -4.43 11.18
C VAL A 125 -13.67 -4.10 11.54
N THR A 126 -12.99 -5.00 12.23
CA THR A 126 -11.54 -4.95 12.42
C THR A 126 -10.90 -6.11 11.66
N ALA A 127 -9.72 -5.90 11.10
CA ALA A 127 -9.00 -6.95 10.39
C ALA A 127 -7.49 -6.79 10.59
N ASP A 128 -6.80 -7.88 10.85
CA ASP A 128 -5.35 -7.98 10.73
C ASP A 128 -5.00 -8.68 9.42
N TYR A 129 -3.91 -8.26 8.79
CA TYR A 129 -3.44 -8.88 7.56
C TYR A 129 -1.93 -9.04 7.55
N ALA A 130 -1.47 -10.07 6.85
CA ALA A 130 -0.07 -10.34 6.61
C ALA A 130 0.12 -11.06 5.27
N GLY A 131 1.23 -10.83 4.58
CA GLY A 131 1.44 -11.46 3.29
C GLY A 131 2.75 -11.09 2.63
N ALA A 132 2.90 -11.57 1.40
CA ALA A 132 4.00 -11.22 0.51
C ALA A 132 3.44 -10.63 -0.78
N LEU A 133 3.93 -9.43 -1.13
CA LEU A 133 3.71 -8.77 -2.41
C LEU A 133 4.95 -8.00 -2.82
N LEU A 134 5.11 -7.77 -4.13
CA LEU A 134 6.20 -6.97 -4.70
C LEU A 134 7.61 -7.40 -4.23
N GLY A 135 7.79 -8.69 -3.94
CA GLY A 135 9.08 -9.27 -3.56
C GLY A 135 9.54 -8.97 -2.13
N GLY A 136 8.62 -8.52 -1.27
CA GLY A 136 8.83 -8.35 0.17
C GLY A 136 7.59 -8.75 0.97
N GLU A 137 7.60 -8.41 2.25
CA GLU A 137 6.54 -8.74 3.21
C GLU A 137 5.71 -7.50 3.54
N VAL A 138 4.42 -7.72 3.76
CA VAL A 138 3.50 -6.69 4.29
C VAL A 138 2.73 -7.24 5.47
N SER A 139 2.36 -6.35 6.38
CA SER A 139 1.42 -6.63 7.45
C SER A 139 0.73 -5.35 7.90
N GLY A 140 -0.32 -5.48 8.70
CA GLY A 140 -1.01 -4.34 9.24
C GLY A 140 -2.39 -4.66 9.77
N SER A 141 -3.16 -3.61 9.99
CA SER A 141 -4.54 -3.71 10.44
C SER A 141 -5.44 -2.75 9.68
N ALA A 142 -6.70 -3.13 9.51
CA ALA A 142 -7.74 -2.33 8.90
C ALA A 142 -8.95 -2.24 9.84
N GLN A 143 -9.61 -1.10 9.85
CA GLN A 143 -10.81 -0.86 10.62
C GLN A 143 -11.85 -0.14 9.75
N LEU A 144 -13.10 -0.58 9.85
CA LEU A 144 -14.27 0.12 9.33
C LEU A 144 -15.15 0.50 10.50
N ALA A 145 -15.20 1.80 10.80
CA ALA A 145 -16.03 2.33 11.87
C ALA A 145 -17.53 2.24 11.50
N PRO A 146 -18.41 1.93 12.48
CA PRO A 146 -19.84 1.94 12.27
C PRO A 146 -20.37 3.38 12.11
N GLY A 147 -21.48 3.53 11.39
CA GLY A 147 -22.21 4.79 11.24
C GLY A 147 -21.87 5.60 9.97
N PRO A 148 -22.72 6.60 9.60
CA PRO A 148 -22.44 7.53 8.52
C PRO A 148 -21.70 8.79 9.04
N PRO A 149 -20.64 9.27 8.35
CA PRO A 149 -19.96 8.62 7.23
C PRO A 149 -19.14 7.41 7.70
N LYS A 150 -19.14 6.33 6.91
CA LYS A 150 -18.32 5.15 7.20
C LYS A 150 -16.86 5.50 6.99
N THR A 151 -16.06 5.45 8.04
CA THR A 151 -14.62 5.75 7.98
C THR A 151 -13.83 4.45 7.95
N PHE A 152 -12.90 4.36 7.00
CA PHE A 152 -11.90 3.30 6.93
C PHE A 152 -10.58 3.83 7.46
N THR A 153 -9.89 3.02 8.24
CA THR A 153 -8.51 3.26 8.69
C THR A 153 -7.69 2.03 8.34
N LEU A 154 -6.50 2.23 7.77
CA LEU A 154 -5.56 1.18 7.42
C LEU A 154 -4.19 1.56 7.99
N ASN A 155 -3.64 0.71 8.84
CA ASN A 155 -2.26 0.77 9.28
C ASN A 155 -1.46 -0.26 8.49
N TRP A 156 -0.29 0.11 8.00
CA TRP A 156 0.57 -0.81 7.26
C TRP A 156 2.00 -0.81 7.77
N ASN A 157 2.65 -1.95 7.59
CA ASN A 157 4.08 -2.16 7.65
C ASN A 157 4.46 -2.97 6.41
N ALA A 158 5.55 -2.59 5.76
CA ALA A 158 6.09 -3.26 4.61
C ALA A 158 7.61 -3.31 4.72
N ALA A 159 8.19 -4.47 4.46
CA ALA A 159 9.62 -4.71 4.59
C ALA A 159 10.17 -5.45 3.37
N GLY A 160 11.30 -4.97 2.86
CA GLY A 160 12.02 -5.61 1.78
C GLY A 160 11.32 -5.58 0.41
N LEU A 161 10.32 -4.72 0.22
CA LEU A 161 9.66 -4.58 -1.09
C LEU A 161 10.68 -4.16 -2.14
N GLN A 162 10.50 -4.62 -3.37
CA GLN A 162 11.42 -4.33 -4.46
C GLN A 162 10.95 -3.11 -5.26
N LEU A 163 11.76 -2.04 -5.29
CA LEU A 163 11.45 -0.81 -6.01
C LEU A 163 11.19 -1.08 -7.50
N GLU A 164 11.97 -1.97 -8.11
CA GLU A 164 11.81 -2.39 -9.50
C GLU A 164 10.46 -3.06 -9.78
N GLN A 165 9.91 -3.80 -8.80
CA GLN A 165 8.59 -4.42 -8.94
C GLN A 165 7.49 -3.37 -8.77
N MET A 166 7.61 -2.49 -7.77
CA MET A 166 6.67 -1.39 -7.55
C MET A 166 6.58 -0.46 -8.77
N LEU A 167 7.71 -0.09 -9.36
CA LEU A 167 7.74 0.76 -10.55
C LEU A 167 7.23 0.04 -11.79
N ARG A 168 7.43 -1.27 -11.91
CA ARG A 168 6.82 -2.06 -12.98
C ARG A 168 5.30 -2.01 -12.90
N VAL A 169 4.73 -2.13 -11.70
CA VAL A 169 3.29 -1.96 -11.47
C VAL A 169 2.85 -0.54 -11.83
N ALA A 170 3.62 0.48 -11.42
CA ALA A 170 3.25 1.87 -11.60
C ALA A 170 3.34 2.38 -13.06
N GLU A 171 4.31 1.88 -13.82
CA GLU A 171 4.68 2.40 -15.13
C GLU A 171 4.46 1.41 -16.29
N GLY A 172 4.17 0.14 -15.99
CA GLY A 172 3.95 -0.91 -17.00
C GLY A 172 5.20 -1.31 -17.79
N ARG A 173 6.40 -0.86 -17.37
CA ARG A 173 7.67 -1.12 -18.07
C ARG A 173 8.76 -1.56 -17.10
N ARG A 174 9.77 -2.26 -17.63
CA ARG A 174 10.97 -2.59 -16.85
C ARG A 174 11.69 -1.29 -16.50
N SER A 175 11.84 -1.06 -15.20
CA SER A 175 12.59 0.05 -14.63
C SER A 175 14.07 -0.33 -14.51
N GLY A 176 14.99 0.59 -14.82
CA GLY A 176 16.41 0.46 -14.49
C GLY A 176 16.73 0.76 -13.02
N HIS A 177 15.74 1.26 -12.27
CA HIS A 177 15.83 1.51 -10.84
C HIS A 177 15.62 0.22 -10.06
N SER A 178 16.41 0.04 -9.01
CA SER A 178 16.34 -1.08 -8.07
C SER A 178 16.45 -0.57 -6.64
N GLY A 179 16.02 -1.36 -5.67
CA GLY A 179 16.22 -1.05 -4.25
C GLY A 179 15.28 -1.81 -3.34
N ARG A 180 15.63 -1.86 -2.05
CA ARG A 180 14.80 -2.46 -1.00
C ARG A 180 14.06 -1.37 -0.24
N ILE A 181 12.74 -1.47 -0.20
CA ILE A 181 11.86 -0.51 0.45
C ILE A 181 11.40 -1.09 1.79
N VAL A 182 11.48 -0.26 2.83
CA VAL A 182 10.76 -0.43 4.09
C VAL A 182 9.82 0.75 4.23
N SER A 183 8.56 0.51 4.58
CA SER A 183 7.58 1.58 4.79
C SER A 183 6.59 1.21 5.87
N SER A 184 6.15 2.19 6.65
CA SER A 184 5.08 2.04 7.61
C SER A 184 4.24 3.30 7.69
N GLY A 185 3.00 3.18 8.14
CA GLY A 185 2.15 4.34 8.33
C GLY A 185 0.68 4.01 8.57
N THR A 186 -0.13 5.06 8.51
CA THR A 186 -1.59 5.00 8.66
C THR A 186 -2.27 5.86 7.60
N ILE A 187 -3.40 5.38 7.08
CA ILE A 187 -4.21 6.07 6.08
C ILE A 187 -5.67 5.88 6.43
N SER A 188 -6.45 6.95 6.32
CA SER A 188 -7.88 6.94 6.58
C SER A 188 -8.64 7.67 5.49
N TRP A 189 -9.87 7.21 5.24
CA TRP A 189 -10.76 7.82 4.26
C TRP A 189 -12.22 7.50 4.58
N GLN A 190 -13.13 8.30 4.04
CA GLN A 190 -14.57 8.06 4.14
C GLN A 190 -15.06 7.28 2.91
N ALA A 191 -15.91 6.30 3.15
CA ALA A 191 -16.57 5.52 2.11
C ALA A 191 -17.30 6.43 1.11
N GLY A 192 -17.01 6.27 -0.19
CA GLY A 192 -17.66 7.06 -1.24
C GLY A 192 -17.10 8.48 -1.43
N ALA A 193 -16.19 8.94 -0.57
CA ALA A 193 -15.53 10.25 -0.68
C ALA A 193 -14.02 10.11 -0.99
N TRP A 194 -13.64 9.07 -1.73
CA TRP A 194 -12.27 8.88 -2.20
C TRP A 194 -12.03 9.67 -3.50
N PRO A 195 -10.92 10.43 -3.66
CA PRO A 195 -9.84 10.67 -2.68
C PRO A 195 -10.07 11.92 -1.80
N ALA A 196 -11.20 12.61 -1.92
CA ALA A 196 -11.48 13.89 -1.25
C ALA A 196 -11.34 13.87 0.29
N SER A 197 -11.53 12.71 0.92
CA SER A 197 -11.43 12.49 2.37
C SER A 197 -10.14 11.78 2.79
N LEU A 198 -9.20 11.59 1.86
CA LEU A 198 -7.98 10.85 2.11
C LEU A 198 -7.05 11.63 3.03
N SER A 199 -6.63 10.99 4.13
CA SER A 199 -5.63 11.54 5.04
C SER A 199 -4.73 10.44 5.58
N GLY A 200 -3.53 10.77 6.01
CA GLY A 200 -2.61 9.77 6.56
C GLY A 200 -1.21 10.29 6.77
N SER A 201 -0.34 9.42 7.26
CA SER A 201 1.08 9.71 7.43
C SER A 201 1.89 8.42 7.42
N GLY A 202 3.18 8.54 7.12
CA GLY A 202 4.05 7.39 7.09
C GLY A 202 5.52 7.73 6.95
N THR A 203 6.31 6.67 6.96
CA THR A 203 7.74 6.71 6.69
C THR A 203 8.08 5.74 5.55
N LEU A 204 9.16 6.05 4.86
CA LEU A 204 9.69 5.23 3.78
C LEU A 204 11.22 5.28 3.83
N ARG A 205 11.84 4.12 3.72
CA ARG A 205 13.29 3.96 3.59
C ARG A 205 13.59 3.11 2.37
N ILE A 206 14.54 3.55 1.56
CA ILE A 206 15.11 2.79 0.44
C ILE A 206 16.57 2.53 0.75
N THR A 207 16.98 1.27 0.67
CA THR A 207 18.38 0.84 0.78
C THR A 207 18.82 0.10 -0.48
N GLN A 208 20.13 0.06 -0.72
CA GLN A 208 20.72 -0.61 -1.89
C GLN A 208 20.09 -0.13 -3.20
N GLY A 209 19.79 1.17 -3.24
CA GLY A 209 19.03 1.81 -4.30
C GLY A 209 19.90 2.17 -5.49
N ARG A 210 19.27 2.19 -6.66
CA ARG A 210 19.76 2.88 -7.86
C ARG A 210 18.90 4.09 -8.13
N LEU A 211 19.09 5.12 -7.31
CA LEU A 211 18.25 6.31 -7.24
C LEU A 211 18.76 7.42 -8.16
N ILE A 212 20.06 7.44 -8.48
CA ILE A 212 20.67 8.43 -9.39
C ILE A 212 19.98 8.54 -10.75
N ASP A 213 19.33 7.47 -11.22
CA ASP A 213 18.65 7.45 -12.51
C ASP A 213 17.25 8.09 -12.45
N LEU A 214 16.71 8.36 -11.26
CA LEU A 214 15.42 9.04 -11.12
C LEU A 214 15.56 10.48 -11.68
N PRO A 215 14.68 10.93 -12.60
CA PRO A 215 14.86 12.20 -13.31
C PRO A 215 15.14 13.40 -12.39
N VAL A 216 14.38 13.53 -11.31
CA VAL A 216 14.55 14.62 -10.33
C VAL A 216 15.94 14.58 -9.68
N ILE A 217 16.40 13.39 -9.26
CA ILE A 217 17.68 13.21 -8.59
C ILE A 217 18.82 13.48 -9.57
N ARG A 218 18.75 12.86 -10.75
CA ARG A 218 19.74 13.02 -11.82
C ARG A 218 19.96 14.49 -12.17
N ASP A 219 18.88 15.23 -12.38
CA ASP A 219 18.95 16.60 -12.87
C ASP A 219 19.45 17.55 -11.76
N VAL A 220 19.13 17.31 -10.48
CA VAL A 220 19.74 18.03 -9.35
C VAL A 220 21.24 17.70 -9.25
N LEU A 221 21.62 16.42 -9.35
CA LEU A 221 23.02 16.01 -9.25
C LEU A 221 23.88 16.57 -10.39
N ALA A 222 23.34 16.69 -11.60
CA ALA A 222 24.03 17.31 -12.73
C ALA A 222 24.41 18.77 -12.46
N LEU A 223 23.58 19.51 -11.71
CA LEU A 223 23.87 20.89 -11.30
C LEU A 223 24.94 20.96 -10.21
N VAL A 224 24.90 20.03 -9.26
CA VAL A 224 25.82 19.99 -8.10
C VAL A 224 27.21 19.52 -8.50
N ALA A 225 27.30 18.40 -9.24
CA ALA A 225 28.57 17.75 -9.53
C ALA A 225 29.39 18.48 -10.61
N ARG A 226 28.79 19.42 -11.36
CA ARG A 226 29.39 20.16 -12.50
C ARG A 226 30.15 19.24 -13.50
N THR A 227 29.83 17.95 -13.53
CA THR A 227 30.55 16.90 -14.26
C THR A 227 29.56 15.98 -14.94
N ARG A 228 29.97 15.39 -16.07
CA ARG A 228 29.15 14.40 -16.78
C ARG A 228 29.15 13.09 -16.00
N LEU A 229 27.98 12.68 -15.53
CA LEU A 229 27.77 11.41 -14.84
C LEU A 229 28.14 10.25 -15.78
N GLY A 230 29.17 9.47 -15.41
CA GLY A 230 29.55 8.24 -16.13
C GLY A 230 28.60 7.08 -15.84
N SER A 231 28.49 6.13 -16.76
CA SER A 231 27.47 5.06 -16.75
C SER A 231 27.78 3.84 -15.85
N ARG A 232 28.80 3.91 -14.98
CA ARG A 232 29.26 2.77 -14.15
C ARG A 232 29.47 3.10 -12.67
N LEU A 233 28.60 3.92 -12.08
CA LEU A 233 28.56 4.05 -10.63
C LEU A 233 27.85 2.82 -10.05
N THR A 234 28.57 2.05 -9.21
CA THR A 234 27.98 0.96 -8.43
C THR A 234 27.08 1.58 -7.36
N SER A 235 25.78 1.65 -7.61
CA SER A 235 24.87 2.44 -6.78
C SER A 235 24.48 1.69 -5.51
N LEU A 236 24.96 2.18 -4.37
CA LEU A 236 24.51 1.88 -3.01
C LEU A 236 23.75 3.12 -2.48
N ASP A 237 22.83 3.66 -3.27
CA ASP A 237 22.09 4.86 -2.88
C ASP A 237 21.11 4.50 -1.75
N SER A 238 20.86 5.45 -0.85
CA SER A 238 19.84 5.31 0.19
C SER A 238 18.92 6.52 0.21
N ALA A 239 17.68 6.31 0.62
CA ALA A 239 16.74 7.39 0.86
C ALA A 239 15.90 7.14 2.11
N ASP A 240 15.58 8.20 2.83
CA ASP A 240 14.67 8.20 3.96
C ASP A 240 13.65 9.33 3.77
N ALA A 241 12.37 9.05 3.98
CA ALA A 241 11.32 10.03 3.85
C ALA A 241 10.26 9.90 4.95
N SER A 242 9.76 11.05 5.41
CA SER A 242 8.56 11.17 6.23
C SER A 242 7.53 11.97 5.45
N PHE A 243 6.28 11.51 5.46
CA PHE A 243 5.22 12.12 4.65
C PHE A 243 3.87 12.15 5.34
N SER A 244 3.03 13.10 4.90
CA SER A 244 1.60 13.12 5.15
C SER A 244 0.83 13.00 3.83
N ILE A 245 -0.28 12.30 3.87
CA ILE A 245 -1.18 12.07 2.75
C ILE A 245 -2.32 13.07 2.86
N HIS A 246 -2.59 13.78 1.77
CA HIS A 246 -3.71 14.72 1.63
C HIS A 246 -4.58 14.34 0.42
N PRO A 247 -5.79 14.90 0.29
CA PRO A 247 -6.71 14.55 -0.79
C PRO A 247 -6.20 14.77 -2.22
N ASP A 248 -5.28 15.71 -2.41
CA ASP A 248 -4.75 16.11 -3.72
C ASP A 248 -3.24 15.86 -3.88
N HIS A 249 -2.50 15.64 -2.78
CA HIS A 249 -1.06 15.45 -2.80
C HIS A 249 -0.54 14.61 -1.62
N VAL A 250 0.70 14.15 -1.76
CA VAL A 250 1.54 13.70 -0.64
C VAL A 250 2.49 14.84 -0.29
N TYR A 251 2.50 15.25 0.98
CA TYR A 251 3.44 16.23 1.49
C TYR A 251 4.63 15.52 2.13
N LEU A 252 5.81 15.74 1.59
CA LEU A 252 7.08 15.27 2.14
C LEU A 252 7.55 16.30 3.17
N SER A 253 7.47 15.96 4.46
CA SER A 253 8.00 16.81 5.51
C SER A 253 9.53 16.73 5.59
N ARG A 254 10.08 15.56 5.22
CA ARG A 254 11.50 15.28 5.09
C ARG A 254 11.71 14.23 4.00
N ALA A 255 12.72 14.44 3.16
CA ALA A 255 13.19 13.47 2.19
C ALA A 255 14.71 13.60 2.05
N ASP A 256 15.45 12.67 2.62
CA ASP A 256 16.90 12.65 2.58
C ASP A 256 17.33 11.58 1.59
N ILE A 257 18.22 11.93 0.66
CA ILE A 257 18.75 11.01 -0.34
C ILE A 257 20.26 11.11 -0.30
N ILE A 258 20.93 9.99 -0.10
CA ILE A 258 22.38 9.88 -0.09
C ILE A 258 22.77 9.04 -1.30
N THR A 259 23.54 9.65 -2.20
CA THR A 259 24.10 8.98 -3.39
C THR A 259 25.60 8.91 -3.25
N VAL A 260 26.35 8.41 -4.24
CA VAL A 260 27.83 8.46 -4.22
C VAL A 260 28.37 9.88 -4.43
N LEU A 261 27.57 10.79 -4.98
CA LEU A 261 28.05 12.11 -5.44
C LEU A 261 27.66 13.25 -4.49
N ALA A 262 26.45 13.17 -3.94
CA ALA A 262 25.90 14.22 -3.09
C ALA A 262 24.87 13.67 -2.11
N ALA A 263 24.62 14.46 -1.07
CA ALA A 263 23.45 14.35 -0.21
C ALA A 263 22.41 15.39 -0.65
N LEU A 264 21.15 14.95 -0.78
CA LEU A 264 20.00 15.79 -1.11
C LEU A 264 19.03 15.76 0.07
N TYR A 265 18.52 16.94 0.45
CA TYR A 265 17.55 17.11 1.54
C TYR A 265 16.36 17.87 0.99
N GLY A 266 15.21 17.22 0.94
CA GLY A 266 14.00 17.68 0.27
C GLY A 266 12.81 17.84 1.22
N ARG A 267 11.91 18.75 0.85
CA ARG A 267 10.54 18.84 1.40
C ARG A 267 9.61 19.42 0.35
N GLY A 268 8.31 19.19 0.46
CA GLY A 268 7.32 19.79 -0.43
C GLY A 268 6.22 18.84 -0.85
N ARG A 269 5.59 19.10 -1.99
CA ARG A 269 4.38 18.39 -2.45
C ARG A 269 4.67 17.55 -3.69
N VAL A 270 4.13 16.33 -3.67
CA VAL A 270 4.02 15.44 -4.82
C VAL A 270 2.55 15.19 -5.07
N TYR A 271 2.00 15.76 -6.14
CA TYR A 271 0.59 15.65 -6.47
C TYR A 271 0.29 14.30 -7.15
N TYR A 272 -0.93 13.78 -7.01
CA TYR A 272 -1.32 12.50 -7.63
C TYR A 272 -1.31 12.52 -9.17
N ASP A 273 -1.42 13.72 -9.75
CA ASP A 273 -1.26 13.97 -11.19
C ASP A 273 0.22 14.02 -11.64
N LYS A 274 1.15 13.67 -10.74
CA LYS A 274 2.61 13.64 -10.93
C LYS A 274 3.27 15.02 -10.97
N ARG A 275 2.56 16.11 -10.65
CA ARG A 275 3.20 17.42 -10.48
C ARG A 275 4.07 17.45 -9.21
N LEU A 276 5.12 18.26 -9.26
CA LEU A 276 6.07 18.47 -8.17
C LEU A 276 6.10 19.93 -7.76
N ASP A 277 6.29 20.16 -6.47
CA ASP A 277 6.62 21.45 -5.85
C ASP A 277 7.49 21.19 -4.64
N LEU A 278 8.82 21.11 -4.85
CA LEU A 278 9.79 20.70 -3.83
C LEU A 278 10.86 21.78 -3.62
N ASP A 279 11.24 21.96 -2.35
CA ASP A 279 12.48 22.59 -1.93
C ASP A 279 13.52 21.51 -1.74
N VAL A 280 14.62 21.56 -2.49
CA VAL A 280 15.72 20.59 -2.38
C VAL A 280 17.02 21.32 -2.08
N ARG A 281 17.66 20.97 -0.97
CA ARG A 281 19.02 21.39 -0.64
C ARG A 281 19.97 20.29 -1.06
N ALA A 282 21.08 20.64 -1.70
CA ALA A 282 22.08 19.65 -2.11
C ALA A 282 23.47 20.04 -1.63
N SER A 283 24.26 19.04 -1.24
CA SER A 283 25.65 19.19 -0.79
C SER A 283 26.53 18.06 -1.36
N PRO A 284 27.68 18.38 -2.00
CA PRO A 284 28.62 17.37 -2.48
C PRO A 284 29.20 16.51 -1.34
N LEU A 285 29.29 15.19 -1.53
CA LEU A 285 29.78 14.29 -0.47
C LEU A 285 31.26 14.43 -0.14
N GLY A 286 32.07 14.92 -1.07
CA GLY A 286 33.50 15.18 -0.82
C GLY A 286 33.74 16.16 0.33
N GLU A 287 32.76 17.02 0.64
CA GLU A 287 32.81 17.90 1.81
C GLU A 287 32.42 17.16 3.11
N LEU A 288 31.45 16.25 3.05
CA LEU A 288 30.98 15.47 4.21
C LEU A 288 32.03 14.47 4.73
N GLN A 289 32.76 13.78 3.84
CA GLN A 289 33.82 12.86 4.26
C GLN A 289 35.03 13.59 4.88
N ARG A 290 35.33 14.82 4.43
CA ARG A 290 36.37 15.67 5.06
C ARG A 290 35.98 16.10 6.47
N LEU A 291 34.69 16.12 6.79
CA LEU A 291 34.14 16.45 8.10
C LEU A 291 34.08 15.24 9.05
N THR A 292 33.73 14.05 8.57
CA THR A 292 33.62 12.84 9.43
C THR A 292 34.95 12.17 9.74
N GLY A 293 36.00 12.38 8.93
CA GLY A 293 37.35 11.86 9.19
C GLY A 293 38.14 12.59 10.28
N ARG A 294 37.61 13.70 10.80
CA ARG A 294 38.19 14.53 11.89
C ARG A 294 37.19 14.65 13.05
N ILE A 295 37.01 13.54 13.78
CA ILE A 295 36.43 13.38 15.13
C ILE A 295 35.65 14.59 15.72
N GLY A 296 34.36 14.37 16.03
CA GLY A 296 33.78 14.60 17.36
C GLY A 296 33.67 15.99 18.00
N GLU A 297 34.34 17.07 17.57
CA GLU A 297 34.39 18.31 18.39
C GLU A 297 34.15 19.64 17.66
N ALA A 298 33.83 19.64 16.36
CA ALA A 298 33.60 20.88 15.61
C ALA A 298 32.17 21.01 15.04
N LEU A 299 31.17 21.02 15.93
CA LEU A 299 29.75 21.24 15.60
C LEU A 299 29.37 22.72 15.32
N GLY A 300 30.33 23.59 15.01
CA GLY A 300 30.14 25.05 15.08
C GLY A 300 30.20 25.87 13.78
N ARG A 301 30.67 25.35 12.64
CA ARG A 301 30.82 26.17 11.41
C ARG A 301 30.48 25.38 10.14
N LEU A 302 29.19 25.33 9.85
CA LEU A 302 28.61 24.80 8.62
C LEU A 302 28.69 25.87 7.51
N THR A 303 29.73 25.81 6.67
CA THR A 303 29.86 26.63 5.45
C THR A 303 30.32 25.77 4.26
N GLY A 304 29.74 24.57 4.11
CA GLY A 304 29.70 23.93 2.79
C GLY A 304 28.59 24.59 1.97
N ASP A 305 28.80 24.77 0.67
CA ASP A 305 27.87 25.47 -0.23
C ASP A 305 26.56 24.69 -0.40
N ILE A 306 25.67 24.79 0.60
CA ILE A 306 24.32 24.22 0.52
C ILE A 306 23.52 25.10 -0.44
N ILE A 307 23.42 24.66 -1.68
CA ILE A 307 22.59 25.32 -2.68
C ILE A 307 21.16 24.80 -2.53
N THR A 308 20.22 25.73 -2.40
CA THR A 308 18.79 25.42 -2.41
C THR A 308 18.26 25.50 -3.83
N TYR A 309 17.49 24.51 -4.23
CA TYR A 309 16.85 24.38 -5.53
C TYR A 309 15.33 24.29 -5.37
N LYS A 310 14.60 25.03 -6.20
CA LYS A 310 13.16 24.86 -6.39
C LYS A 310 12.93 23.88 -7.52
N VAL A 311 12.25 22.77 -7.24
CA VAL A 311 11.87 21.75 -8.21
C VAL A 311 10.37 21.84 -8.46
N HIS A 312 9.99 22.14 -9.71
CA HIS A 312 8.59 22.15 -10.14
C HIS A 312 8.40 21.31 -11.42
N GLY A 313 7.20 21.34 -12.01
CA GLY A 313 6.90 20.58 -13.22
C GLY A 313 6.33 19.21 -12.88
N THR A 314 6.78 18.15 -13.55
CA THR A 314 6.30 16.79 -13.32
C THR A 314 7.46 15.84 -13.00
N ILE A 315 7.17 14.69 -12.38
CA ILE A 315 8.19 13.66 -12.10
C ILE A 315 8.99 13.26 -13.36
N ALA A 316 8.34 13.22 -14.52
CA ALA A 316 8.98 12.85 -15.78
C ALA A 316 9.74 14.02 -16.45
N ARG A 317 9.36 15.26 -16.16
CA ARG A 317 9.94 16.49 -16.72
C ARG A 317 10.05 17.53 -15.60
N PRO A 318 11.00 17.37 -14.66
CA PRO A 318 11.21 18.32 -13.60
C PRO A 318 11.88 19.59 -14.17
N VAL A 319 11.57 20.73 -13.58
CA VAL A 319 12.24 22.00 -13.84
C VAL A 319 12.88 22.44 -12.54
N ILE A 320 14.20 22.59 -12.57
CA ILE A 320 15.01 22.85 -11.39
C ILE A 320 15.62 24.25 -11.53
N ARG A 321 15.42 25.10 -10.52
CA ARG A 321 15.99 26.45 -10.48
C ARG A 321 16.74 26.66 -9.18
N PRO A 322 17.98 27.15 -9.20
CA PRO A 322 18.67 27.56 -7.98
C PRO A 322 17.92 28.75 -7.37
N VAL A 323 17.79 28.74 -6.04
CA VAL A 323 17.30 29.89 -5.27
C VAL A 323 18.52 30.75 -4.94
N PRO A 324 18.58 32.02 -5.40
CA PRO A 324 19.65 32.91 -5.00
C PRO A 324 19.70 32.99 -3.47
N LEU A 325 20.89 32.83 -2.90
CA LEU A 325 21.12 33.25 -1.52
C LEU A 325 20.90 34.76 -1.52
N GLY A 326 19.87 35.24 -0.83
CA GLY A 326 19.65 36.67 -0.67
C GLY A 326 20.90 37.28 -0.05
N LEU A 327 21.66 38.02 -0.86
CA LEU A 327 22.71 38.94 -0.43
C LEU A 327 22.10 40.34 -0.41
#